data_AF-A0A2J8RD04-F1
#
_entry.id   AF-A0A2J8RD04-F1
#
_cell.length_a   1.000
_cell.length_b   1.000
_cell.length_c   1.000
_cell.angle_alpha   90.00
_cell.angle_beta   90.00
_cell.angle_gamma   90.00
#
_symmetry.space_group_name_H-M   'P 1'
#
loop_
_entity.id
_entity.type
_entity.pdbx_description
1 polymer ?
#
loop_
_entity_poly.entity_id
_entity_poly.type
_entity_poly.pdbx_seq_one_letter_code
_entity_poly.pdbx_strand_id
1 'polypeptide(L)'
;MAPACQILRWALALGLGLMFEVTHAFRSQDEFLSSLESYEIAFPTRVDHNGALLAFSPPPPRRQRRGTGATAESRLFYKVASPSTHFLLNLTHSSRLLAGHVSVEYWTREGLAWQRAARPHCLYAGHLQGQASSSHVAISTCGGLHGLIVADEEEYLIEPLHGGPKGSRGPEESGPHVVYKRSSLRHPHLDTACGVRDEKPWKGRPWWLRTLKPPPARPLGNETERGQPGLKRSVSRERYVETLVVADKMMVAYHGRRDVEQYVLAIMNIVRLPNFSRTRVWEAPLTSS
;
A
#
# COMPACT_ATOMS: atom_id res chain seq x y z
N MET A 1 -23.05 -66.33 10.22
CA MET A 1 -22.42 -66.12 8.91
C MET A 1 -23.15 -64.99 8.20
N ALA A 2 -22.46 -63.87 7.99
CA ALA A 2 -22.89 -62.70 7.20
C ALA A 2 -22.98 -63.08 5.70
N PRO A 3 -23.49 -62.26 4.75
CA PRO A 3 -23.50 -60.77 4.73
C PRO A 3 -24.86 -60.14 4.33
N ALA A 4 -25.26 -58.92 4.74
CA ALA A 4 -24.57 -57.63 4.87
C ALA A 4 -24.06 -57.06 3.54
N CYS A 5 -24.95 -56.78 2.58
CA CYS A 5 -24.60 -56.00 1.39
C CYS A 5 -25.85 -55.47 0.66
N GLN A 6 -26.48 -54.36 1.10
CA GLN A 6 -27.34 -53.55 0.20
C GLN A 6 -27.83 -52.17 0.71
N ILE A 7 -27.34 -51.64 1.84
CA ILE A 7 -27.75 -50.29 2.30
C ILE A 7 -26.65 -49.22 2.07
N LEU A 8 -25.53 -49.59 1.47
CA LEU A 8 -24.34 -48.73 1.33
C LEU A 8 -24.20 -48.07 -0.05
N ARG A 9 -25.32 -47.56 -0.63
CA ARG A 9 -25.27 -46.84 -1.92
C ARG A 9 -25.79 -45.40 -1.93
N TRP A 10 -26.25 -44.86 -0.81
CA TRP A 10 -26.64 -43.45 -0.72
C TRP A 10 -25.77 -42.60 0.22
N ALA A 11 -24.71 -43.17 0.80
CA ALA A 11 -23.79 -42.45 1.72
C ALA A 11 -22.45 -42.04 1.07
N LEU A 12 -22.39 -41.91 -0.26
CA LEU A 12 -21.17 -41.53 -1.00
C LEU A 12 -21.36 -40.30 -1.90
N ALA A 13 -22.29 -39.40 -1.57
CA ALA A 13 -22.55 -38.19 -2.34
C ALA A 13 -22.45 -36.87 -1.54
N LEU A 14 -21.87 -36.86 -0.34
CA LEU A 14 -21.72 -35.64 0.48
C LEU A 14 -20.30 -35.51 1.07
N GLY A 15 -19.29 -35.74 0.24
CA GLY A 15 -17.88 -35.67 0.64
C GLY A 15 -16.97 -34.93 -0.33
N LEU A 16 -17.50 -34.27 -1.38
CA LEU A 16 -16.75 -33.24 -2.11
C LEU A 16 -17.18 -31.89 -1.55
N GLY A 17 -16.81 -31.65 -0.28
CA GLY A 17 -16.48 -30.30 0.10
C GLY A 17 -15.37 -29.88 -0.84
N LEU A 18 -15.68 -28.98 -1.77
CA LEU A 18 -14.68 -28.12 -2.38
C LEU A 18 -13.92 -27.50 -1.20
N MET A 19 -12.81 -28.14 -0.83
CA MET A 19 -11.71 -27.44 -0.21
C MET A 19 -11.36 -26.40 -1.27
N PHE A 20 -11.93 -25.20 -1.11
CA PHE A 20 -11.36 -23.99 -1.66
C PHE A 20 -10.00 -23.88 -0.98
N GLU A 21 -9.04 -24.63 -1.49
CA GLU A 21 -7.64 -24.39 -1.29
C GLU A 21 -7.38 -23.03 -1.94
N VAL A 22 -7.48 -21.98 -1.14
CA VAL A 22 -6.83 -20.70 -1.47
C VAL A 22 -5.34 -20.95 -1.29
N THR A 23 -4.72 -21.64 -2.26
CA THR A 23 -3.32 -22.06 -2.25
C THR A 23 -2.43 -21.19 -3.13
N HIS A 24 -2.81 -19.96 -3.41
CA HIS A 24 -1.87 -19.01 -4.02
C HIS A 24 -1.18 -18.15 -2.97
N ALA A 25 -0.42 -18.82 -2.10
CA ALA A 25 0.59 -18.17 -1.29
C ALA A 25 1.94 -18.38 -1.98
N PHE A 26 2.44 -17.36 -2.67
CA PHE A 26 3.70 -17.40 -3.39
C PHE A 26 4.86 -17.68 -2.43
N ARG A 27 5.73 -18.63 -2.80
CA ARG A 27 6.87 -19.05 -1.97
C ARG A 27 8.15 -18.29 -2.32
N SER A 28 8.23 -17.70 -3.50
CA SER A 28 9.33 -16.85 -3.95
C SER A 28 8.83 -15.66 -4.76
N GLN A 29 9.68 -14.64 -4.92
CA GLN A 29 9.36 -13.51 -5.79
C GLN A 29 9.27 -13.96 -7.26
N ASP A 30 10.10 -14.91 -7.72
CA ASP A 30 10.03 -15.41 -9.10
C ASP A 30 8.67 -16.06 -9.43
N GLU A 31 8.12 -16.83 -8.48
CA GLU A 31 6.78 -17.43 -8.61
C GLU A 31 5.69 -16.35 -8.69
N PHE A 32 5.81 -15.31 -7.86
CA PHE A 32 4.92 -14.16 -7.88
C PHE A 32 5.00 -13.40 -9.21
N LEU A 33 6.20 -13.04 -9.67
CA LEU A 33 6.40 -12.30 -10.92
C LEU A 33 5.91 -13.09 -12.14
N SER A 34 6.07 -14.42 -12.12
CA SER A 34 5.55 -15.32 -13.16
C SER A 34 4.01 -15.32 -13.23
N SER A 35 3.34 -14.96 -12.14
CA SER A 35 1.88 -14.85 -12.10
C SER A 35 1.34 -13.52 -12.63
N LEU A 36 2.19 -12.49 -12.80
CA LEU A 36 1.77 -11.19 -13.30
C LEU A 36 1.55 -11.22 -14.81
N GLU A 37 0.61 -10.43 -15.32
CA GLU A 37 0.43 -10.23 -16.76
C GLU A 37 1.58 -9.41 -17.36
N SER A 38 2.02 -8.38 -16.64
CA SER A 38 3.15 -7.54 -17.02
C SER A 38 3.82 -6.89 -15.80
N TYR A 39 5.14 -6.78 -15.87
CA TYR A 39 5.98 -6.03 -14.92
C TYR A 39 7.18 -5.45 -15.66
N GLU A 40 7.83 -4.47 -15.06
CA GLU A 40 9.01 -3.81 -15.59
C GLU A 40 10.12 -3.72 -14.55
N ILE A 41 11.37 -3.71 -15.00
CA ILE A 41 12.51 -3.49 -14.13
C ILE A 41 12.89 -2.01 -14.22
N ALA A 42 12.98 -1.36 -13.07
CA ALA A 42 13.40 0.03 -12.92
C ALA A 42 14.66 0.12 -12.07
N PHE A 43 15.42 1.20 -12.26
CA PHE A 43 16.61 1.53 -11.45
C PHE A 43 16.39 2.88 -10.78
N PRO A 44 15.80 2.91 -9.58
CA PRO A 44 15.50 4.16 -8.91
C PRO A 44 16.77 4.91 -8.55
N THR A 45 16.84 6.18 -8.96
CA THR A 45 18.00 7.02 -8.67
C THR A 45 17.58 8.22 -7.85
N ARG A 46 18.33 8.53 -6.79
CA ARG A 46 18.09 9.74 -5.99
C ARG A 46 18.55 10.95 -6.80
N VAL A 47 17.69 11.95 -6.88
CA VAL A 47 17.88 13.16 -7.67
C VAL A 47 17.62 14.40 -6.82
N ASP A 48 17.92 15.57 -7.35
CA ASP A 48 17.48 16.83 -6.79
C ASP A 48 16.02 17.16 -7.18
N HIS A 49 15.54 18.33 -6.74
CA HIS A 49 14.19 18.82 -7.02
C HIS A 49 13.90 19.06 -8.50
N ASN A 50 14.93 19.21 -9.33
CA ASN A 50 14.83 19.39 -10.78
C ASN A 50 14.98 18.07 -11.55
N GLY A 51 15.23 16.96 -10.84
CA GLY A 51 15.45 15.65 -11.45
C GLY A 51 16.88 15.43 -11.95
N ALA A 52 17.82 16.31 -11.60
CA ALA A 52 19.24 16.11 -11.89
C ALA A 52 19.88 15.16 -10.88
N LEU A 53 20.86 14.37 -11.34
CA LEU A 53 21.59 13.45 -10.49
C LEU A 53 22.36 14.25 -9.42
N LEU A 54 22.28 13.80 -8.17
CA LEU A 54 23.10 14.35 -7.10
C LEU A 54 24.56 13.97 -7.40
N ALA A 55 25.39 14.96 -7.73
CA ALA A 55 26.81 14.72 -7.93
C ALA A 55 27.42 14.16 -6.63
N PHE A 56 28.12 13.02 -6.73
CA PHE A 56 28.92 12.46 -5.64
C PHE A 56 30.03 13.44 -5.26
N SER A 57 29.73 14.43 -4.42
CA SER A 57 30.77 15.20 -3.75
C SER A 57 31.24 14.38 -2.55
N PRO A 58 32.53 14.00 -2.47
CA PRO A 58 33.04 13.41 -1.24
C PRO A 58 32.78 14.38 -0.08
N PRO A 59 32.36 13.90 1.10
CA PRO A 59 32.08 14.77 2.22
C PRO A 59 33.36 15.60 2.52
N PRO A 60 33.29 16.94 2.54
CA PRO A 60 34.43 17.73 2.98
C PRO A 60 34.76 17.32 4.43
N PRO A 61 36.04 17.33 4.84
CA PRO A 61 36.44 16.93 6.18
C PRO A 61 35.66 17.76 7.21
N ARG A 62 34.72 17.11 7.92
CA ARG A 62 33.83 17.74 8.89
C ARG A 62 34.66 18.24 10.08
N ARG A 63 34.96 19.54 10.11
CA ARG A 63 35.08 20.26 11.38
C ARG A 63 33.66 20.43 11.91
N GLN A 64 33.31 19.67 12.95
CA GLN A 64 31.99 19.62 13.55
C GLN A 64 31.63 20.99 14.18
N ARG A 65 31.01 21.88 13.40
CA ARG A 65 30.33 23.05 13.92
C ARG A 65 28.93 22.61 14.35
N ARG A 66 28.68 22.59 15.67
CA ARG A 66 27.34 22.36 16.23
C ARG A 66 26.45 23.52 15.78
N GLY A 67 25.49 23.23 14.91
CA GLY A 67 24.50 24.21 14.46
C GLY A 67 23.87 23.78 13.13
N THR A 68 22.56 23.49 13.18
CA THR A 68 21.63 23.37 12.05
C THR A 68 21.97 22.31 10.99
N GLY A 69 21.55 21.06 11.21
CA GLY A 69 21.71 19.96 10.24
C GLY A 69 20.53 18.99 10.16
N ALA A 70 19.29 19.47 10.36
CA ALA A 70 18.09 18.62 10.37
C ALA A 70 17.16 18.81 9.16
N THR A 71 17.51 19.69 8.21
CA THR A 71 16.64 20.05 7.07
C THR A 71 16.86 19.20 5.82
N ALA A 72 17.96 18.47 5.70
CA ALA A 72 18.34 17.75 4.48
C ALA A 72 17.64 16.39 4.27
N GLU A 73 17.00 15.80 5.29
CA GLU A 73 16.37 14.47 5.21
C GLU A 73 14.82 14.52 5.17
N SER A 74 14.22 15.70 5.34
CA SER A 74 12.75 15.80 5.39
C SER A 74 12.08 15.67 4.02
N ARG A 75 12.79 15.99 2.93
CA ARG A 75 12.28 15.91 1.55
C ARG A 75 13.29 15.22 0.65
N LEU A 76 12.81 14.29 -0.17
CA LEU A 76 13.62 13.49 -1.08
C LEU A 76 13.02 13.50 -2.48
N PHE A 77 13.86 13.34 -3.49
CA PHE A 77 13.42 13.18 -4.86
C PHE A 77 14.03 11.92 -5.46
N TYR A 78 13.21 11.14 -6.16
CA TYR A 78 13.63 9.93 -6.83
C TYR A 78 13.12 9.92 -8.25
N LYS A 79 13.99 9.54 -9.18
CA LYS A 79 13.62 9.20 -10.54
C LYS A 79 13.48 7.68 -10.62
N VAL A 80 12.28 7.20 -10.91
CA VAL A 80 11.99 5.80 -11.20
C VAL A 80 11.74 5.72 -12.70
N ALA A 81 12.71 5.20 -13.44
CA ALA A 81 12.61 5.03 -14.88
C ALA A 81 12.57 3.54 -15.22
N SER A 82 11.51 3.15 -15.93
CA SER A 82 11.31 1.85 -16.56
C SER A 82 11.06 2.06 -18.07
N PRO A 83 10.99 0.99 -18.89
CA PRO A 83 10.77 1.12 -20.33
C PRO A 83 9.49 1.88 -20.72
N SER A 84 8.39 1.75 -19.97
CA SER A 84 7.13 2.44 -20.29
C SER A 84 6.77 3.58 -19.33
N THR A 85 7.38 3.64 -18.14
CA THR A 85 7.02 4.64 -17.13
C THR A 85 8.22 5.42 -16.61
N HIS A 86 8.03 6.73 -16.45
CA HIS A 86 9.02 7.64 -15.90
C HIS A 86 8.40 8.50 -14.81
N PHE A 87 8.68 8.17 -13.56
CA PHE A 87 8.18 8.89 -12.40
C PHE A 87 9.28 9.72 -11.77
N LEU A 88 9.00 11.00 -11.54
CA LEU A 88 9.80 11.86 -10.67
C LEU A 88 9.04 12.06 -9.37
N LEU A 89 9.44 11.35 -8.33
CA LEU A 89 8.81 11.35 -7.02
C LEU A 89 9.27 12.56 -6.22
N ASN A 90 8.32 13.32 -5.66
CA ASN A 90 8.57 14.37 -4.68
C ASN A 90 8.05 13.88 -3.33
N LEU A 91 8.96 13.48 -2.46
CA LEU A 91 8.68 12.74 -1.25
C LEU A 91 8.95 13.60 -0.02
N THR A 92 8.07 13.54 0.97
CA THR A 92 8.22 14.19 2.27
C THR A 92 8.13 13.14 3.38
N HIS A 93 9.00 13.26 4.38
CA HIS A 93 9.10 12.30 5.47
C HIS A 93 7.79 12.17 6.27
N SER A 94 7.34 10.93 6.48
CA SER A 94 6.09 10.58 7.17
C SER A 94 6.29 10.51 8.69
N SER A 95 6.65 11.62 9.32
CA SER A 95 6.93 11.70 10.77
C SER A 95 5.74 11.40 11.69
N ARG A 96 4.51 11.48 11.18
CA ARG A 96 3.27 11.27 11.96
C ARG A 96 2.66 9.87 11.83
N LEU A 97 3.35 8.93 11.18
CA LEU A 97 2.82 7.56 11.04
C LEU A 97 2.95 6.76 12.34
N LEU A 98 4.04 6.96 13.09
CA LEU A 98 4.31 6.28 14.34
C LEU A 98 4.36 7.28 15.49
N ALA A 99 3.79 6.88 16.63
CA ALA A 99 4.03 7.59 17.87
C ALA A 99 5.52 7.47 18.26
N GLY A 100 6.05 8.48 18.95
CA GLY A 100 7.49 8.56 19.25
C GLY A 100 8.04 7.41 20.14
N HIS A 101 7.16 6.66 20.80
CA HIS A 101 7.51 5.59 21.75
C HIS A 101 7.04 4.20 21.28
N VAL A 102 6.80 4.01 19.98
CA VAL A 102 6.47 2.68 19.45
C VAL A 102 7.70 1.76 19.51
N SER A 103 7.54 0.61 20.14
CA SER A 103 8.53 -0.47 20.17
C SER A 103 8.06 -1.69 19.37
N VAL A 104 9.03 -2.44 18.89
CA VAL A 104 8.86 -3.71 18.20
C VAL A 104 9.41 -4.78 19.11
N GLU A 105 8.57 -5.75 19.43
CA GLU A 105 8.87 -6.85 20.32
C GLU A 105 8.89 -8.17 19.55
N TYR A 106 9.79 -9.05 19.96
CA TYR A 106 9.87 -10.40 19.44
C TYR A 106 9.69 -11.39 20.58
N TRP A 107 8.67 -12.22 20.45
CA TRP A 107 8.25 -13.19 21.45
C TRP A 107 8.58 -14.61 20.99
N THR A 108 9.15 -15.40 21.89
CA THR A 108 9.36 -16.84 21.73
C THR A 108 8.54 -17.60 22.78
N ARG A 109 8.64 -18.94 22.80
CA ARG A 109 7.92 -19.76 23.80
C ARG A 109 8.45 -19.51 25.21
N GLU A 110 9.69 -19.02 25.32
CA GLU A 110 10.40 -18.71 26.55
C GLU A 110 10.13 -17.27 27.04
N GLY A 111 9.35 -16.47 26.31
CA GLY A 111 8.98 -15.09 26.66
C GLY A 111 9.48 -14.05 25.65
N LEU A 112 9.65 -12.80 26.11
CA LEU A 112 10.18 -11.71 25.29
C LEU A 112 11.66 -11.96 25.00
N ALA A 113 12.00 -12.19 23.73
CA ALA A 113 13.36 -12.47 23.30
C ALA A 113 14.15 -11.19 22.98
N TRP A 114 13.52 -10.19 22.36
CA TRP A 114 14.12 -8.85 22.20
C TRP A 114 13.07 -7.77 21.96
N GLN A 115 13.45 -6.53 22.27
CA GLN A 115 12.66 -5.33 22.01
C GLN A 115 13.56 -4.24 21.40
N ARG A 116 13.04 -3.48 20.43
CA ARG A 116 13.72 -2.33 19.83
C ARG A 116 12.74 -1.18 19.60
N ALA A 117 13.24 0.05 19.45
CA ALA A 117 12.42 1.14 18.94
C ALA A 117 12.07 0.90 17.45
N ALA A 118 10.83 1.21 17.06
CA ALA A 118 10.45 1.19 15.65
C ALA A 118 11.23 2.26 14.88
N ARG A 119 11.49 2.02 13.59
CA ARG A 119 12.29 2.92 12.73
C ARG A 119 11.38 3.78 11.83
N PRO A 120 11.02 5.02 12.21
CA PRO A 120 10.16 5.86 11.37
C PRO A 120 10.91 6.60 10.25
N HIS A 121 12.25 6.63 10.27
CA HIS A 121 13.06 7.57 9.47
C HIS A 121 13.12 7.28 7.96
N CYS A 122 12.52 6.19 7.49
CA CYS A 122 12.57 5.75 6.08
C CYS A 122 11.21 5.75 5.38
N LEU A 123 10.15 6.22 6.03
CA LEU A 123 8.80 6.25 5.45
C LEU A 123 8.52 7.65 4.91
N TYR A 124 8.05 7.72 3.67
CA TYR A 124 7.78 8.97 2.97
C TYR A 124 6.43 8.93 2.27
N ALA A 125 5.79 10.09 2.16
CA ALA A 125 4.58 10.30 1.38
C ALA A 125 4.72 11.56 0.53
N GLY A 126 4.02 11.62 -0.60
CA GLY A 126 4.14 12.74 -1.52
C GLY A 126 3.35 12.54 -2.79
N HIS A 127 3.91 13.01 -3.89
CA HIS A 127 3.26 13.05 -5.20
C HIS A 127 4.31 13.02 -6.33
N LEU A 128 3.86 12.83 -7.56
CA LEU A 128 4.71 13.04 -8.74
C LEU A 128 4.94 14.54 -8.96
N GLN A 129 6.15 14.89 -9.42
CA GLN A 129 6.51 16.27 -9.73
C GLN A 129 5.57 16.84 -10.80
N GLY A 130 5.00 18.02 -10.55
CA GLY A 130 4.03 18.65 -11.45
C GLY A 130 2.59 18.12 -11.35
N GLN A 131 2.33 17.08 -10.55
CA GLN A 131 1.02 16.43 -10.43
C GLN A 131 0.54 16.29 -8.98
N ALA A 132 0.75 17.32 -8.15
CA ALA A 132 0.47 17.26 -6.71
C ALA A 132 -1.01 17.00 -6.33
N SER A 133 -1.94 17.40 -7.19
CA SER A 133 -3.39 17.24 -6.96
C SER A 133 -3.98 15.95 -7.50
N SER A 134 -3.31 15.31 -8.48
CA SER A 134 -3.82 14.13 -9.20
C SER A 134 -3.03 12.86 -8.91
N SER A 135 -1.87 12.96 -8.26
CA SER A 135 -1.02 11.83 -7.93
C SER A 135 -0.72 11.75 -6.44
N HIS A 136 -0.58 10.52 -5.95
CA HIS A 136 -0.25 10.25 -4.56
C HIS A 136 0.78 9.13 -4.49
N VAL A 137 1.78 9.31 -3.64
CA VAL A 137 2.90 8.38 -3.52
C VAL A 137 3.14 8.08 -2.05
N ALA A 138 3.31 6.81 -1.70
CA ALA A 138 3.74 6.36 -0.38
C ALA A 138 4.86 5.34 -0.55
N ILE A 139 6.05 5.67 -0.06
CA ILE A 139 7.28 4.90 -0.31
C ILE A 139 8.03 4.71 1.01
N SER A 140 8.53 3.51 1.21
CA SER A 140 9.57 3.20 2.19
C SER A 140 10.91 3.09 1.48
N THR A 141 11.95 3.69 2.06
CA THR A 141 13.35 3.56 1.61
C THR A 141 14.13 2.53 2.43
N CYS A 142 13.48 1.85 3.38
CA CYS A 142 14.12 0.80 4.19
C CYS A 142 14.33 -0.46 3.35
N GLY A 143 15.59 -0.84 3.11
CA GLY A 143 15.91 -2.03 2.32
C GLY A 143 15.70 -1.86 0.81
N GLY A 144 15.66 -0.61 0.33
CA GLY A 144 15.32 -0.26 -1.06
C GLY A 144 13.96 0.43 -1.14
N LEU A 145 13.63 0.99 -2.30
CA LEU A 145 12.32 1.59 -2.52
C LEU A 145 11.24 0.51 -2.56
N HIS A 146 10.23 0.61 -1.72
CA HIS A 146 8.99 -0.12 -1.92
C HIS A 146 7.78 0.72 -1.55
N GLY A 147 6.67 0.51 -2.25
CA GLY A 147 5.42 1.20 -1.94
C GLY A 147 4.51 1.37 -3.15
N LEU A 148 3.66 2.39 -3.09
CA LEU A 148 2.59 2.67 -4.05
C LEU A 148 2.77 4.04 -4.70
N ILE A 149 2.59 4.08 -6.02
CA ILE A 149 2.50 5.28 -6.84
C ILE A 149 1.13 5.26 -7.53
N VAL A 150 0.27 6.21 -7.20
CA VAL A 150 -1.05 6.39 -7.83
C VAL A 150 -0.94 7.53 -8.82
N ALA A 151 -1.12 7.25 -10.11
CA ALA A 151 -1.02 8.21 -11.21
C ALA A 151 -1.84 7.74 -12.41
N ASP A 152 -2.38 8.68 -13.21
CA ASP A 152 -3.07 8.39 -14.47
C ASP A 152 -4.14 7.29 -14.37
N GLU A 153 -4.94 7.35 -13.29
CA GLU A 153 -5.99 6.36 -12.95
C GLU A 153 -5.51 4.92 -12.69
N GLU A 154 -4.21 4.71 -12.60
CA GLU A 154 -3.57 3.41 -12.36
C GLU A 154 -2.81 3.37 -11.03
N GLU A 155 -2.62 2.17 -10.49
CA GLU A 155 -1.84 1.92 -9.27
C GLU A 155 -0.57 1.15 -9.61
N TYR A 156 0.58 1.77 -9.39
CA TYR A 156 1.89 1.15 -9.60
C TYR A 156 2.50 0.77 -8.27
N LEU A 157 2.83 -0.51 -8.12
CA LEU A 157 3.59 -1.01 -6.99
C LEU A 157 5.06 -1.09 -7.39
N ILE A 158 5.93 -0.69 -6.48
CA ILE A 158 7.38 -0.83 -6.61
C ILE A 158 7.91 -1.67 -5.46
N GLU A 159 8.81 -2.60 -5.75
CA GLU A 159 9.50 -3.41 -4.75
C GLU A 159 10.92 -3.78 -5.19
N PRO A 160 11.88 -3.99 -4.26
CA PRO A 160 13.21 -4.46 -4.61
C PRO A 160 13.15 -5.82 -5.30
N LEU A 161 13.98 -6.01 -6.33
CA LEU A 161 14.16 -7.30 -6.96
C LEU A 161 15.11 -8.16 -6.10
N HIS A 162 14.63 -9.29 -5.60
CA HIS A 162 15.43 -10.26 -4.87
C HIS A 162 16.40 -10.98 -5.81
N GLY A 163 17.63 -11.21 -5.36
CA GLY A 163 18.64 -11.96 -6.12
C GLY A 163 19.27 -11.24 -7.31
N GLY A 164 18.90 -9.97 -7.58
CA GLY A 164 19.54 -9.16 -8.62
C GLY A 164 21.01 -8.83 -8.30
N PRO A 165 21.81 -8.43 -9.31
CA PRO A 165 23.19 -8.01 -9.09
C PRO A 165 23.18 -6.84 -8.09
N LYS A 166 23.69 -7.09 -6.88
CA LYS A 166 23.95 -6.02 -5.91
C LYS A 166 25.03 -5.14 -6.54
N GLY A 167 24.67 -3.91 -6.90
CA GLY A 167 25.62 -2.95 -7.46
C GLY A 167 26.89 -2.92 -6.63
N SER A 168 28.04 -3.07 -7.29
CA SER A 168 29.36 -3.08 -6.64
C SER A 168 29.79 -1.70 -6.12
N ARG A 169 28.92 -0.69 -6.21
CA ARG A 169 29.20 0.71 -5.88
C ARG A 169 28.27 1.26 -4.80
N GLY A 170 28.60 0.91 -3.57
CA GLY A 170 28.26 1.67 -2.37
C GLY A 170 26.80 1.60 -1.88
N PRO A 171 26.51 2.16 -0.69
CA PRO A 171 25.21 2.06 -0.02
C PRO A 171 24.07 2.87 -0.66
N GLU A 172 24.34 3.65 -1.72
CA GLU A 172 23.41 4.64 -2.28
C GLU A 172 22.86 4.30 -3.67
N GLU A 173 23.40 3.28 -4.36
CA GLU A 173 22.78 2.74 -5.57
C GLU A 173 21.69 1.74 -5.15
N SER A 174 20.44 2.22 -5.21
CA SER A 174 19.27 1.36 -5.11
C SER A 174 19.39 0.28 -6.19
N GLY A 175 19.45 -0.98 -5.78
CA GLY A 175 19.50 -2.12 -6.72
C GLY A 175 18.30 -2.14 -7.67
N PRO A 176 18.19 -3.12 -8.56
CA PRO A 176 17.03 -3.22 -9.45
C PRO A 176 15.73 -3.34 -8.65
N HIS A 177 14.68 -2.68 -9.15
CA HIS A 177 13.33 -2.71 -8.62
C HIS A 177 12.38 -3.27 -9.65
N VAL A 178 11.39 -4.04 -9.20
CA VAL A 178 10.23 -4.39 -10.03
C VAL A 178 9.17 -3.31 -9.85
N VAL A 179 8.63 -2.85 -10.97
CA VAL A 179 7.46 -1.98 -11.03
C VAL A 179 6.36 -2.71 -11.79
N TYR A 180 5.18 -2.84 -11.19
CA TYR A 180 4.06 -3.50 -11.83
C TYR A 180 2.75 -2.77 -11.51
N LYS A 181 1.81 -2.88 -12.43
CA LYS A 181 0.47 -2.33 -12.25
C LYS A 181 -0.35 -3.25 -11.37
N ARG A 182 -1.22 -2.69 -10.54
CA ARG A 182 -2.22 -3.45 -9.79
C ARG A 182 -3.10 -4.26 -10.73
N SER A 183 -3.43 -3.70 -11.90
CA SER A 183 -4.19 -4.35 -12.97
C SER A 183 -3.49 -5.58 -13.58
N SER A 184 -2.18 -5.75 -13.40
CA SER A 184 -1.43 -6.93 -13.88
C SER A 184 -1.63 -8.19 -13.02
N LEU A 185 -2.35 -8.11 -11.89
CA LEU A 185 -2.60 -9.25 -11.02
C LEU A 185 -3.69 -10.15 -11.63
N ARG A 186 -3.33 -11.38 -12.06
CA ARG A 186 -4.23 -12.34 -12.74
C ARG A 186 -5.46 -12.81 -11.95
N HIS A 187 -5.57 -12.46 -10.66
CA HIS A 187 -6.74 -12.76 -9.83
C HIS A 187 -7.41 -11.46 -9.34
N PRO A 188 -8.35 -10.88 -10.14
CA PRO A 188 -9.10 -9.67 -9.78
C PRO A 188 -9.98 -9.82 -8.53
N HIS A 189 -10.15 -11.03 -8.01
CA HIS A 189 -10.91 -11.27 -6.77
C HIS A 189 -10.29 -10.60 -5.53
N LEU A 190 -9.06 -10.09 -5.61
CA LEU A 190 -8.45 -9.23 -4.59
C LEU A 190 -9.00 -7.79 -4.58
N ASP A 191 -9.74 -7.36 -5.61
CA ASP A 191 -10.54 -6.11 -5.58
C ASP A 191 -11.91 -6.31 -4.93
N THR A 192 -12.29 -7.56 -4.67
CA THR A 192 -13.44 -7.88 -3.83
C THR A 192 -12.92 -8.03 -2.41
N ALA A 193 -13.11 -7.02 -1.57
CA ALA A 193 -12.80 -7.14 -0.15
C ALA A 193 -13.46 -8.41 0.40
N CYS A 194 -12.64 -9.41 0.77
CA CYS A 194 -13.14 -10.69 1.25
C CYS A 194 -14.09 -10.44 2.44
N GLY A 195 -15.31 -10.95 2.36
CA GLY A 195 -16.33 -10.78 3.40
C GLY A 195 -17.15 -9.48 3.34
N VAL A 196 -16.90 -8.56 2.39
CA VAL A 196 -17.70 -7.33 2.24
C VAL A 196 -18.50 -7.38 0.94
N ARG A 197 -19.80 -7.67 1.04
CA ARG A 197 -20.74 -7.52 -0.08
C ARG A 197 -20.99 -6.05 -0.35
N ASP A 198 -20.24 -5.46 -1.28
CA ASP A 198 -20.52 -4.12 -1.79
C ASP A 198 -21.64 -4.21 -2.85
N GLU A 199 -22.90 -4.18 -2.38
CA GLU A 199 -24.15 -4.21 -3.17
C GLU A 199 -24.45 -2.85 -3.85
N LYS A 200 -23.44 -2.04 -4.18
CA LYS A 200 -23.66 -0.72 -4.79
C LYS A 200 -23.59 -0.75 -6.32
N PRO A 201 -24.39 0.07 -7.05
CA PRO A 201 -24.51 0.02 -8.52
C PRO A 201 -23.26 0.41 -9.33
N TRP A 202 -22.16 0.78 -8.67
CA TRP A 202 -20.93 1.29 -9.30
C TRP A 202 -19.90 0.15 -9.38
N LYS A 203 -20.31 -0.98 -9.95
CA LYS A 203 -19.45 -2.14 -10.22
C LYS A 203 -18.53 -1.76 -11.39
N GLY A 204 -17.23 -1.63 -11.16
CA GLY A 204 -16.24 -1.45 -12.23
C GLY A 204 -15.34 -0.22 -12.12
N ARG A 205 -15.58 0.70 -11.17
CA ARG A 205 -14.59 1.73 -10.85
C ARG A 205 -13.64 1.24 -9.75
N PRO A 206 -12.32 1.35 -9.96
CA PRO A 206 -11.34 1.10 -8.92
C PRO A 206 -11.63 1.90 -7.66
N TRP A 207 -11.30 1.34 -6.49
CA TRP A 207 -11.80 1.86 -5.21
C TRP A 207 -11.35 3.31 -4.92
N TRP A 208 -10.19 3.75 -5.44
CA TRP A 208 -9.67 5.12 -5.34
C TRP A 208 -10.43 6.14 -6.22
N LEU A 209 -11.08 5.69 -7.30
CA LEU A 209 -11.93 6.53 -8.15
C LEU A 209 -13.33 6.75 -7.56
N ARG A 210 -13.67 6.05 -6.46
CA ARG A 210 -15.00 6.16 -5.80
C ARG A 210 -15.16 7.44 -4.96
N THR A 211 -14.07 8.16 -4.66
CA THR A 211 -14.08 9.41 -3.88
C THR A 211 -14.35 10.66 -4.71
N LEU A 212 -14.17 10.60 -6.04
CA LEU A 212 -14.49 11.69 -6.97
C LEU A 212 -15.96 11.59 -7.41
N LYS A 213 -16.91 11.85 -6.51
CA LYS A 213 -18.29 12.12 -6.93
C LYS A 213 -18.36 13.58 -7.39
N PRO A 214 -18.50 13.89 -8.70
CA PRO A 214 -18.92 15.24 -9.09
C PRO A 214 -20.27 15.54 -8.42
N PRO A 215 -20.55 16.79 -8.02
CA PRO A 215 -21.86 17.15 -7.50
C PRO A 215 -22.92 16.71 -8.53
N PRO A 216 -24.07 16.16 -8.08
CA PRO A 216 -25.10 15.75 -9.03
C PRO A 216 -25.46 16.95 -9.91
N ALA A 217 -25.37 16.76 -11.23
CA ALA A 217 -25.83 17.74 -12.18
C ALA A 217 -27.27 18.09 -11.84
N ARG A 218 -27.55 19.38 -11.61
CA ARG A 218 -28.92 19.86 -11.46
C ARG A 218 -29.64 19.56 -12.78
N PRO A 219 -30.77 18.84 -12.77
CA PRO A 219 -31.60 18.79 -13.96
C PRO A 219 -32.05 20.23 -14.27
N LEU A 220 -31.86 20.65 -15.52
CA LEU A 220 -32.44 21.89 -16.02
C LEU A 220 -33.96 21.63 -16.17
N GLY A 221 -34.73 22.02 -15.17
CA GLY A 221 -36.17 21.76 -15.13
C GLY A 221 -36.89 22.67 -14.13
N ASN A 222 -37.37 23.79 -14.67
CA ASN A 222 -38.43 24.72 -14.27
C ASN A 222 -38.62 25.11 -12.80
N GLU A 223 -38.55 26.42 -12.58
CA GLU A 223 -38.95 27.13 -11.38
C GLU A 223 -40.39 26.81 -10.99
N THR A 224 -40.57 26.17 -9.84
CA THR A 224 -41.48 26.56 -8.75
C THR A 224 -41.40 25.49 -7.66
N GLU A 225 -40.70 25.79 -6.56
CA GLU A 225 -41.20 25.57 -5.19
C GLU A 225 -40.14 25.98 -4.17
N ARG A 226 -40.62 26.76 -3.20
CA ARG A 226 -39.85 27.47 -2.18
C ARG A 226 -39.63 26.55 -0.99
N GLY A 227 -38.36 26.29 -0.69
CA GLY A 227 -37.88 26.00 0.66
C GLY A 227 -37.75 24.52 1.03
N GLN A 228 -36.51 24.04 1.06
CA GLN A 228 -35.82 23.60 2.28
C GLN A 228 -34.33 23.48 1.95
N PRO A 229 -33.40 24.14 2.68
CA PRO A 229 -31.98 23.85 2.52
C PRO A 229 -31.79 22.39 2.91
N GLY A 230 -31.48 21.53 1.93
CA GLY A 230 -31.26 20.11 2.16
C GLY A 230 -30.32 19.92 3.36
N LEU A 231 -30.85 19.30 4.41
CA LEU A 231 -30.14 19.03 5.65
C LEU A 231 -28.79 18.39 5.29
N LYS A 232 -27.69 19.12 5.52
CA LYS A 232 -26.32 18.59 5.39
C LYS A 232 -26.19 17.44 6.39
N ARG A 233 -26.57 16.24 5.96
CA ARG A 233 -26.59 15.03 6.80
C ARG A 233 -25.20 14.39 6.97
N SER A 234 -24.17 15.01 6.40
CA SER A 234 -22.78 14.63 6.61
C SER A 234 -22.08 15.73 7.40
N VAL A 235 -21.92 15.52 8.71
CA VAL A 235 -20.94 16.27 9.47
C VAL A 235 -19.58 15.65 9.14
N SER A 236 -18.73 16.35 8.38
CA SER A 236 -17.35 15.90 8.09
C SER A 236 -16.45 16.06 9.32
N ARG A 237 -16.82 15.39 10.41
CA ARG A 237 -16.00 15.32 11.62
C ARG A 237 -14.98 14.20 11.47
N GLU A 238 -13.73 14.53 11.75
CA GLU A 238 -12.66 13.56 11.87
C GLU A 238 -13.00 12.59 13.02
N ARG A 239 -12.79 11.29 12.78
CA ARG A 239 -12.99 10.23 13.78
C ARG A 239 -11.68 9.45 13.88
N TYR A 240 -11.39 8.96 15.07
CA TYR A 240 -10.27 8.05 15.29
C TYR A 240 -10.69 6.63 14.92
N VAL A 241 -9.82 5.94 14.19
CA VAL A 241 -9.99 4.53 13.84
C VAL A 241 -8.87 3.76 14.52
N GLU A 242 -9.25 2.80 15.36
CA GLU A 242 -8.32 1.82 15.90
C GLU A 242 -8.25 0.64 14.92
N THR A 243 -7.04 0.17 14.61
CA THR A 243 -6.84 -0.91 13.65
C THR A 243 -5.79 -1.88 14.18
N LEU A 244 -6.14 -3.16 14.21
CA LEU A 244 -5.20 -4.25 14.46
C LEU A 244 -4.80 -4.85 13.12
N VAL A 245 -3.49 -4.86 12.83
CA VAL A 245 -2.94 -5.49 11.64
C VAL A 245 -2.25 -6.79 12.04
N VAL A 246 -2.64 -7.89 11.39
CA VAL A 246 -2.06 -9.22 11.63
C VAL A 246 -1.41 -9.70 10.35
N ALA A 247 -0.10 -9.93 10.42
CA ALA A 247 0.65 -10.60 9.35
C ALA A 247 0.55 -12.12 9.56
N ASP A 248 0.06 -12.85 8.57
CA ASP A 248 -0.05 -14.30 8.64
C ASP A 248 1.32 -14.99 8.49
N LYS A 249 1.33 -16.32 8.66
CA LYS A 249 2.57 -17.10 8.56
C LYS A 249 3.19 -17.01 7.15
N MET A 250 2.38 -16.90 6.10
CA MET A 250 2.85 -16.88 4.72
C MET A 250 3.51 -15.55 4.38
N MET A 251 2.94 -14.44 4.83
CA MET A 251 3.52 -13.10 4.73
C MET A 251 4.86 -13.02 5.46
N VAL A 252 4.95 -13.60 6.66
CA VAL A 252 6.22 -13.68 7.41
C VAL A 252 7.23 -14.59 6.70
N ALA A 253 6.78 -15.66 6.05
CA ALA A 253 7.66 -16.54 5.29
C ALA A 253 8.21 -15.87 4.02
N TYR A 254 7.38 -15.07 3.32
CA TYR A 254 7.74 -14.35 2.11
C TYR A 254 8.69 -13.16 2.38
N HIS A 255 8.32 -12.27 3.31
CA HIS A 255 9.13 -11.08 3.63
C HIS A 255 10.26 -11.36 4.62
N GLY A 256 10.22 -12.50 5.32
CA GLY A 256 11.16 -12.82 6.37
C GLY A 256 10.87 -12.10 7.69
N ARG A 257 11.28 -12.73 8.80
CA ARG A 257 11.03 -12.24 10.17
C ARG A 257 11.69 -10.89 10.48
N ARG A 258 12.73 -10.50 9.74
CA ARG A 258 13.47 -9.25 9.97
C ARG A 258 12.81 -8.05 9.29
N ASP A 259 12.16 -8.27 8.15
CA ASP A 259 11.69 -7.20 7.26
C ASP A 259 10.16 -7.11 7.21
N VAL A 260 9.42 -8.10 7.73
CA VAL A 260 7.94 -8.06 7.83
C VAL A 260 7.42 -6.83 8.58
N GLU A 261 8.13 -6.38 9.62
CA GLU A 261 7.82 -5.12 10.34
C GLU A 261 7.81 -3.93 9.37
N GLN A 262 8.87 -3.79 8.57
CA GLN A 262 9.04 -2.68 7.65
C GLN A 262 8.00 -2.72 6.53
N TYR A 263 7.66 -3.92 6.06
CA TYR A 263 6.62 -4.10 5.05
C TYR A 263 5.23 -3.72 5.59
N VAL A 264 4.88 -4.14 6.82
CA VAL A 264 3.62 -3.72 7.47
C VAL A 264 3.56 -2.21 7.63
N LEU A 265 4.65 -1.57 8.06
CA LEU A 265 4.71 -0.12 8.20
C LEU A 265 4.55 0.61 6.86
N ALA A 266 5.05 0.06 5.77
CA ALA A 266 4.85 0.62 4.45
C ALA A 266 3.41 0.48 3.97
N ILE A 267 2.75 -0.65 4.22
CA ILE A 267 1.30 -0.79 3.99
C ILE A 267 0.54 0.29 4.77
N MET A 268 0.87 0.49 6.05
CA MET A 268 0.23 1.54 6.86
C MET A 268 0.49 2.95 6.31
N ASN A 269 1.68 3.20 5.75
CA ASN A 269 2.00 4.46 5.08
C ASN A 269 1.17 4.65 3.80
N ILE A 270 0.87 3.58 3.05
CA ILE A 270 -0.02 3.60 1.88
C ILE A 270 -1.47 3.89 2.29
N VAL A 271 -1.99 3.19 3.30
CA VAL A 271 -3.36 3.35 3.82
C VAL A 271 -3.62 4.76 4.35
N ARG A 272 -2.57 5.50 4.71
CA ARG A 272 -2.68 6.90 5.14
C ARG A 272 -2.96 7.88 3.99
N LEU A 273 -2.74 7.49 2.73
CA LEU A 273 -2.90 8.42 1.61
C LEU A 273 -4.33 8.99 1.54
N PRO A 274 -4.52 10.24 1.05
CA PRO A 274 -5.81 10.93 1.07
C PRO A 274 -6.97 10.17 0.41
N ASN A 275 -6.65 9.32 -0.58
CA ASN A 275 -7.61 8.47 -1.28
C ASN A 275 -8.19 7.38 -0.37
N PHE A 276 -7.39 6.84 0.56
CA PHE A 276 -7.79 5.82 1.53
C PHE A 276 -8.45 6.42 2.78
N SER A 277 -8.00 7.61 3.21
CA SER A 277 -8.47 8.23 4.47
C SER A 277 -9.84 8.92 4.37
N ARG A 278 -10.39 9.13 3.17
CA ARG A 278 -11.73 9.70 2.95
C ARG A 278 -12.79 8.61 2.73
N THR A 279 -13.00 7.73 3.70
CA THR A 279 -14.19 6.87 3.72
C THR A 279 -15.40 7.69 4.16
N ARG A 280 -16.37 7.87 3.26
CA ARG A 280 -17.69 8.42 3.62
C ARG A 280 -18.46 7.37 4.42
N VAL A 281 -18.42 7.46 5.74
CA VAL A 281 -19.33 6.70 6.62
C VAL A 281 -20.73 7.30 6.48
N TRP A 282 -21.69 6.47 6.09
CA TRP A 282 -23.11 6.83 6.09
C TRP A 282 -23.67 6.43 7.46
N GLU A 283 -24.04 7.38 8.30
CA GLU A 283 -24.83 7.08 9.50
C GLU A 283 -26.28 6.79 9.06
N ALA A 284 -26.78 5.60 9.40
CA ALA A 284 -28.20 5.30 9.30
C ALA A 284 -28.94 6.13 10.37
N PRO A 285 -30.07 6.77 10.04
CA PRO A 285 -30.86 7.47 11.05
C PRO A 285 -31.39 6.44 12.04
N LEU A 286 -31.01 6.58 13.31
CA LEU A 286 -31.69 5.91 14.41
C LEU A 286 -33.11 6.49 14.46
N THR A 287 -34.09 5.71 14.01
CA THR A 287 -35.51 6.02 14.26
C THR A 287 -35.76 5.77 15.74
N SER A 288 -35.95 6.84 16.51
CA SER A 288 -36.51 6.75 17.85
C SER A 288 -37.95 6.23 17.73
N SER A 289 -38.19 5.08 18.36
CA SER A 289 -39.50 4.49 18.63
C SER A 289 -40.41 5.41 19.43
#